data_AF-A0A0P0DM20-F1
#
_entry.id   AF-A0A0P0DM20-F1
#
_cell.length_a   1.000
_cell.length_b   1.000
_cell.length_c   1.000
_cell.angle_alpha   90.00
_cell.angle_beta   90.00
_cell.angle_gamma   90.00
#
_symmetry.space_group_name_H-M   'P 1'
#
loop_
_entity.id
_entity.type
_entity.pdbx_description
1 polymer ?
#
loop_
_entity_poly.entity_id
_entity_poly.type
_entity_poly.pdbx_seq_one_letter_code
_entity_poly.pdbx_strand_id
1 'polypeptide(L)'
;MDAPATYDATERRGAAPEAGVSRLVIGVAVAGTILLALGAFWLSFTTLQDLAILSGIPAGQAWVWPLIVDGVILEATISVVALRNSARTARRFAWLLLTAGAAVSVAANVTHAVIAADARVPALIAAVVASIPPLVLLAMTHLTVELTRNATPRPAPTTPADPADPPRVYDLPRSADAHDAATGTEADDDSGAEDAAASSVAAPDPPLAPVSTDRMDAAPVVARRSRSGREAARARALELHRKGVPLRQIAAREQVHPTTVGRWLNAPELRQDGADHD
;
A
#
# COMPACT_ATOMS: atom_id res chain seq x y z
N MET A 1 -8.80 -80.89 10.53
CA MET A 1 -7.54 -80.84 11.29
C MET A 1 -6.33 -81.07 10.38
N ASP A 2 -5.59 -80.02 9.98
CA ASP A 2 -6.05 -78.78 9.34
C ASP A 2 -4.85 -78.07 8.65
N ALA A 3 -5.14 -77.30 7.60
CA ALA A 3 -4.34 -76.24 6.95
C ALA A 3 -2.79 -76.40 6.83
N PRO A 4 -2.25 -76.55 5.60
CA PRO A 4 -0.83 -76.33 5.32
C PRO A 4 -0.49 -74.86 4.98
N ALA A 5 0.74 -74.46 5.33
CA ALA A 5 1.59 -73.42 4.71
C ALA A 5 1.09 -71.95 4.60
N THR A 6 1.77 -71.06 5.33
CA THR A 6 2.15 -69.69 4.92
C THR A 6 3.60 -69.46 5.39
N TYR A 7 4.62 -69.80 4.60
CA TYR A 7 5.19 -68.97 3.53
C TYR A 7 5.67 -67.59 4.05
N ASP A 8 6.89 -67.56 4.60
CA ASP A 8 7.59 -66.35 5.02
C ASP A 8 8.11 -65.58 3.80
N ALA A 9 7.22 -64.81 3.18
CA ALA A 9 7.53 -64.00 2.01
C ALA A 9 8.18 -62.67 2.43
N THR A 10 9.47 -62.52 2.14
CA THR A 10 10.22 -61.27 2.30
C THR A 10 9.76 -60.20 1.30
N GLU A 11 8.59 -59.60 1.56
CA GLU A 11 7.99 -58.49 0.83
C GLU A 11 7.37 -57.50 1.84
N ARG A 12 7.58 -56.17 1.80
CA ARG A 12 8.24 -55.32 0.80
C ARG A 12 9.08 -54.22 1.46
N ARG A 13 9.90 -53.55 0.65
CA ARG A 13 10.50 -52.23 0.99
C ARG A 13 9.41 -51.21 1.33
N GLY A 14 9.53 -50.55 2.49
CA GLY A 14 8.76 -49.35 2.84
C GLY A 14 8.97 -49.00 4.32
N ALA A 15 9.24 -47.76 4.73
CA ALA A 15 9.46 -46.55 3.94
C ALA A 15 10.95 -46.14 3.97
N ALA A 16 11.42 -45.47 2.91
CA ALA A 16 12.55 -44.55 3.08
C ALA A 16 12.08 -43.38 3.96
N PRO A 17 12.94 -42.76 4.80
CA PRO A 17 12.57 -41.52 5.44
C PRO A 17 12.28 -40.48 4.36
N GLU A 18 11.08 -39.91 4.33
CA GLU A 18 10.79 -38.82 3.40
C GLU A 18 11.77 -37.68 3.69
N ALA A 19 12.56 -37.31 2.67
CA ALA A 19 13.60 -36.31 2.78
C ALA A 19 12.97 -34.91 2.85
N GLY A 20 12.44 -34.58 4.03
CA GLY A 20 11.72 -33.34 4.30
C GLY A 20 12.52 -32.13 3.84
N VAL A 21 11.85 -31.23 3.10
CA VAL A 21 12.46 -30.06 2.46
C VAL A 21 13.26 -29.27 3.50
N SER A 22 14.55 -29.05 3.24
CA SER A 22 15.45 -28.50 4.26
C SER A 22 15.00 -27.10 4.68
N ARG A 23 15.19 -26.77 5.96
CA ARG A 23 14.82 -25.45 6.52
C ARG A 23 15.50 -24.29 5.79
N LEU A 24 16.68 -24.54 5.19
CA LEU A 24 17.38 -23.59 4.33
C LEU A 24 16.67 -23.40 2.98
N VAL A 25 16.24 -24.47 2.31
CA VAL A 25 15.45 -24.37 1.06
C VAL A 25 14.13 -23.65 1.30
N ILE A 26 13.44 -23.93 2.41
CA ILE A 26 12.22 -23.20 2.80
C ILE A 26 12.54 -21.72 3.04
N GLY A 27 13.60 -21.40 3.79
CA GLY A 27 14.02 -20.02 4.06
C GLY A 27 14.38 -19.24 2.79
N VAL A 28 15.11 -19.86 1.86
CA VAL A 28 15.46 -19.25 0.55
C VAL A 28 14.22 -19.05 -0.31
N ALA A 29 13.29 -20.01 -0.35
CA ALA A 29 12.03 -19.88 -1.10
C ALA A 29 11.12 -18.76 -0.55
N VAL A 30 11.05 -18.60 0.78
CA VAL A 30 10.32 -17.51 1.43
C VAL A 30 11.01 -16.17 1.18
N ALA A 31 12.34 -16.08 1.30
CA ALA A 31 13.08 -14.85 1.02
C ALA A 31 12.96 -14.40 -0.44
N GLY A 32 13.06 -15.33 -1.39
CA GLY A 32 12.84 -15.07 -2.82
C GLY A 32 11.41 -14.63 -3.12
N THR A 33 10.42 -15.27 -2.50
CA THR A 33 9.00 -14.87 -2.54
C THR A 33 8.80 -13.43 -2.08
N ILE A 34 9.36 -13.06 -0.92
CA ILE A 34 9.25 -11.69 -0.37
C ILE A 34 9.95 -10.67 -1.28
N LEU A 35 11.14 -11.00 -1.81
CA LEU A 35 11.86 -10.11 -2.72
C LEU A 35 11.10 -9.86 -4.04
N LEU A 36 10.51 -10.91 -4.62
CA LEU A 36 9.67 -10.79 -5.81
C LEU A 36 8.40 -9.98 -5.54
N ALA A 37 7.76 -10.17 -4.38
CA ALA A 37 6.61 -9.37 -3.97
C ALA A 37 6.98 -7.89 -3.80
N LEU A 38 8.09 -7.57 -3.12
CA LEU A 38 8.56 -6.18 -2.96
C LEU A 38 8.92 -5.52 -4.30
N GLY A 39 9.53 -6.26 -5.23
CA GLY A 39 9.82 -5.77 -6.58
C GLY A 39 8.54 -5.51 -7.40
N ALA A 40 7.57 -6.42 -7.33
CA ALA A 40 6.27 -6.27 -7.98
C ALA A 40 5.46 -5.09 -7.40
N PHE A 41 5.47 -4.95 -6.07
CA PHE A 41 4.89 -3.82 -5.35
C PHE A 41 5.52 -2.50 -5.81
N TRP A 42 6.85 -2.40 -5.85
CA TRP A 42 7.54 -1.19 -6.27
C TRP A 42 7.16 -0.76 -7.69
N LEU A 43 7.13 -1.70 -8.64
CA LEU A 43 6.74 -1.43 -10.04
C LEU A 43 5.29 -0.94 -10.16
N SER A 44 4.36 -1.53 -9.38
CA SER A 44 2.96 -1.10 -9.33
C SER A 44 2.82 0.28 -8.68
N PHE A 45 3.49 0.50 -7.54
CA PHE A 45 3.48 1.77 -6.81
C PHE A 45 3.98 2.92 -7.68
N THR A 46 5.14 2.76 -8.36
CA THR A 46 5.65 3.79 -9.29
C THR A 46 4.70 4.01 -10.46
N THR A 47 4.08 2.95 -10.99
CA THR A 47 3.12 3.07 -12.08
C THR A 47 1.86 3.85 -11.70
N LEU A 48 1.32 3.63 -10.49
CA LEU A 48 0.18 4.41 -9.97
C LEU A 48 0.59 5.85 -9.63
N GLN A 49 1.82 6.08 -9.16
CA GLN A 49 2.38 7.43 -8.95
C GLN A 49 2.54 8.19 -10.28
N ASP A 50 3.10 7.57 -11.32
CA ASP A 50 3.25 8.17 -12.64
C ASP A 50 1.88 8.45 -13.28
N LEU A 51 0.91 7.54 -13.13
CA LEU A 51 -0.47 7.78 -13.57
C LEU A 51 -1.14 8.95 -12.81
N ALA A 52 -0.85 9.14 -11.51
CA ALA A 52 -1.31 10.30 -10.75
C ALA A 52 -0.68 11.61 -11.26
N ILE A 53 0.61 11.61 -11.63
CA ILE A 53 1.30 12.77 -12.25
C ILE A 53 0.70 13.07 -13.62
N LEU A 54 0.44 12.05 -14.45
CA LEU A 54 -0.26 12.19 -15.74
C LEU A 54 -1.70 12.72 -15.57
N SER A 55 -2.35 12.43 -14.43
CA SER A 55 -3.66 12.96 -14.05
C SER A 55 -3.61 14.38 -13.46
N GLY A 56 -2.45 15.03 -13.46
CA GLY A 56 -2.27 16.42 -13.01
C GLY A 56 -1.94 16.61 -11.53
N ILE A 57 -1.78 15.53 -10.74
CA ILE A 57 -1.40 15.65 -9.32
C ILE A 57 0.08 16.10 -9.20
N PRO A 58 0.40 17.10 -8.37
CA PRO A 58 1.79 17.54 -8.18
C PRO A 58 2.72 16.39 -7.77
N ALA A 59 3.89 16.27 -8.41
CA ALA A 59 4.78 15.12 -8.24
C ALA A 59 5.24 14.88 -6.78
N GLY A 60 5.28 15.92 -5.93
CA GLY A 60 5.56 15.79 -4.49
C GLY A 60 4.41 15.23 -3.63
N GLN A 61 3.21 15.12 -4.20
CA GLN A 61 2.00 14.56 -3.58
C GLN A 61 1.53 13.27 -4.27
N ALA A 62 1.92 13.03 -5.52
CA ALA A 62 1.46 11.89 -6.31
C ALA A 62 1.74 10.50 -5.70
N TRP A 63 2.73 10.37 -4.81
CA TRP A 63 3.03 9.14 -4.05
C TRP A 63 1.92 8.76 -3.05
N VAL A 64 1.05 9.68 -2.67
CA VAL A 64 -0.11 9.41 -1.80
C VAL A 64 -1.17 8.58 -2.53
N TRP A 65 -1.23 8.68 -3.86
CA TRP A 65 -2.24 7.97 -4.67
C TRP A 65 -2.10 6.44 -4.66
N PRO A 66 -0.92 5.83 -4.95
CA PRO A 66 -0.71 4.40 -4.73
C PRO A 66 -0.89 4.02 -3.26
N LEU A 67 -0.41 4.83 -2.30
CA LEU A 67 -0.55 4.53 -0.88
C LEU A 67 -2.02 4.38 -0.44
N ILE A 68 -2.95 5.17 -1.01
CA ILE A 68 -4.39 5.01 -0.76
C ILE A 68 -4.90 3.68 -1.33
N VAL A 69 -4.54 3.32 -2.56
CA VAL A 69 -4.99 2.07 -3.21
C VAL A 69 -4.43 0.85 -2.48
N ASP A 70 -3.13 0.84 -2.19
CA ASP A 70 -2.44 -0.25 -1.50
C ASP A 70 -2.87 -0.36 -0.03
N GLY A 71 -3.14 0.77 0.64
CA GLY A 71 -3.72 0.82 1.98
C GLY A 71 -5.13 0.20 2.03
N VAL A 72 -5.98 0.49 1.04
CA VAL A 72 -7.30 -0.16 0.89
C VAL A 72 -7.18 -1.66 0.65
N ILE A 73 -6.20 -2.11 -0.15
CA ILE A 73 -5.91 -3.55 -0.36
C ILE A 73 -5.44 -4.21 0.95
N LEU A 74 -4.60 -3.54 1.73
CA LEU A 74 -4.10 -4.03 3.02
C LEU A 74 -5.24 -4.16 4.05
N GLU A 75 -6.02 -3.10 4.26
CA GLU A 75 -7.18 -3.11 5.17
C GLU A 75 -8.23 -4.16 4.77
N ALA A 76 -8.49 -4.31 3.47
CA ALA A 76 -9.38 -5.35 2.97
C ALA A 76 -8.82 -6.77 3.21
N THR A 77 -7.51 -6.97 3.06
CA THR A 77 -6.83 -8.25 3.35
C THR A 77 -6.90 -8.59 4.84
N ILE A 78 -6.59 -7.64 5.72
CA ILE A 78 -6.71 -7.79 7.18
C ILE A 78 -8.18 -8.10 7.54
N SER A 79 -9.12 -7.38 6.96
CA SER A 79 -10.56 -7.59 7.15
C SER A 79 -11.02 -8.99 6.71
N VAL A 80 -10.54 -9.53 5.58
CA VAL A 80 -10.84 -10.91 5.14
C VAL A 80 -10.33 -11.95 6.15
N VAL A 81 -9.17 -11.72 6.78
CA VAL A 81 -8.55 -12.62 7.76
C VAL A 81 -9.18 -12.49 9.15
N ALA A 82 -9.59 -11.29 9.56
CA ALA A 82 -10.25 -11.01 10.84
C ALA A 82 -11.72 -11.46 10.84
N LEU A 83 -12.49 -11.08 9.82
CA LEU A 83 -13.93 -11.33 9.71
C LEU A 83 -14.28 -12.78 9.31
N ARG A 84 -13.36 -13.74 9.50
CA ARG A 84 -13.53 -15.14 9.06
C ARG A 84 -14.77 -15.81 9.66
N ASN A 85 -15.02 -15.54 10.94
CA ASN A 85 -16.16 -16.04 11.73
C ASN A 85 -17.33 -15.04 11.81
N SER A 86 -17.21 -13.86 11.21
CA SER A 86 -18.20 -12.78 11.29
C SER A 86 -19.33 -12.98 10.27
N ALA A 87 -20.36 -12.12 10.36
CA ALA A 87 -21.53 -12.17 9.48
C ALA A 87 -21.14 -12.18 7.99
N ARG A 88 -21.86 -13.01 7.20
CA ARG A 88 -21.58 -13.24 5.76
C ARG A 88 -21.53 -11.93 4.95
N THR A 89 -22.29 -10.92 5.33
CA THR A 89 -22.32 -9.59 4.69
C THR A 89 -21.02 -8.80 4.91
N ALA A 90 -20.49 -8.74 6.13
CA ALA A 90 -19.23 -8.07 6.42
C ALA A 90 -18.05 -8.73 5.68
N ARG A 91 -18.02 -10.06 5.66
CA ARG A 91 -17.02 -10.82 4.89
C ARG A 91 -17.15 -10.60 3.38
N ARG A 92 -18.38 -10.47 2.84
CA ARG A 92 -18.61 -10.08 1.43
C ARG A 92 -18.07 -8.69 1.12
N PHE A 93 -18.30 -7.71 2.00
CA PHE A 93 -17.80 -6.35 1.80
C PHE A 93 -16.26 -6.31 1.75
N ALA A 94 -15.57 -6.99 2.68
CA ALA A 94 -14.11 -7.10 2.66
C ALA A 94 -13.58 -7.74 1.36
N TRP A 95 -14.21 -8.82 0.87
CA TRP A 95 -13.85 -9.43 -0.40
C TRP A 95 -14.13 -8.52 -1.61
N LEU A 96 -15.24 -7.76 -1.62
CA LEU A 96 -15.53 -6.79 -2.68
C LEU A 96 -14.48 -5.67 -2.71
N LEU A 97 -14.11 -5.14 -1.54
CA LEU A 97 -13.10 -4.08 -1.42
C LEU A 97 -11.72 -4.57 -1.88
N LEU A 98 -11.31 -5.78 -1.49
CA LEU A 98 -10.08 -6.41 -1.93
C LEU A 98 -10.05 -6.62 -3.46
N THR A 99 -11.15 -7.13 -4.01
CA THR A 99 -11.28 -7.39 -5.46
C THR A 99 -11.29 -6.08 -6.26
N ALA A 100 -11.97 -5.04 -5.76
CA ALA A 100 -12.00 -3.72 -6.39
C ALA A 100 -10.62 -3.04 -6.37
N GLY A 101 -9.93 -3.05 -5.22
CA GLY A 101 -8.57 -2.50 -5.12
C GLY A 101 -7.58 -3.20 -6.05
N ALA A 102 -7.60 -4.54 -6.09
CA ALA A 102 -6.78 -5.32 -7.01
C ALA A 102 -7.11 -5.03 -8.48
N ALA A 103 -8.39 -4.91 -8.83
CA ALA A 103 -8.83 -4.56 -10.20
C ALA A 103 -8.40 -3.15 -10.61
N VAL A 104 -8.48 -2.16 -9.71
CA VAL A 104 -7.96 -0.80 -9.93
C VAL A 104 -6.45 -0.82 -10.16
N SER A 105 -5.70 -1.60 -9.36
CA SER A 105 -4.25 -1.75 -9.52
C SER A 105 -3.87 -2.36 -10.87
N VAL A 106 -4.53 -3.45 -11.29
CA VAL A 106 -4.34 -4.05 -12.63
C VAL A 106 -4.70 -3.05 -13.73
N ALA A 107 -5.85 -2.37 -13.63
CA ALA A 107 -6.31 -1.42 -14.64
C ALA A 107 -5.37 -0.20 -14.77
N ALA A 108 -4.82 0.31 -13.67
CA ALA A 108 -3.84 1.39 -13.67
C ALA A 108 -2.52 0.96 -14.34
N ASN A 109 -2.02 -0.24 -14.02
CA ASN A 109 -0.82 -0.79 -14.65
C ASN A 109 -1.01 -0.99 -16.17
N VAL A 110 -2.13 -1.58 -16.59
CA VAL A 110 -2.51 -1.71 -18.00
C VAL A 110 -2.60 -0.34 -18.68
N THR A 111 -3.28 0.63 -18.07
CA THR A 111 -3.48 1.97 -18.63
C THR A 111 -2.16 2.70 -18.85
N HIS A 112 -1.28 2.70 -17.84
CA HIS A 112 0.05 3.28 -17.96
C HIS A 112 0.88 2.61 -19.07
N ALA A 113 0.88 1.28 -19.14
CA ALA A 113 1.64 0.56 -20.16
C ALA A 113 1.12 0.76 -21.58
N VAL A 114 -0.20 0.93 -21.77
CA VAL A 114 -0.80 1.28 -23.06
C VAL A 114 -0.47 2.72 -23.47
N ILE A 115 -0.45 3.67 -22.52
CA ILE A 115 -0.04 5.07 -22.77
C ILE A 115 1.46 5.18 -23.06
N ALA A 116 2.28 4.36 -22.40
CA ALA A 116 3.74 4.34 -22.55
C ALA A 116 4.24 3.50 -23.74
N ALA A 117 3.37 2.76 -24.43
CA ALA A 117 3.75 1.87 -25.52
C ALA A 117 4.26 2.63 -26.76
N ASP A 118 5.56 2.52 -27.05
CA ASP A 118 6.10 2.84 -28.37
C ASP A 118 5.43 1.97 -29.46
N ALA A 119 5.30 2.50 -30.67
CA ALA A 119 4.78 1.79 -31.86
C ALA A 119 5.57 0.52 -32.28
N ARG A 120 6.64 0.16 -31.55
CA ARG A 120 7.38 -1.11 -31.66
C ARG A 120 6.72 -2.27 -30.89
N VAL A 121 5.86 -1.99 -29.92
CA VAL A 121 5.24 -2.98 -29.04
C VAL A 121 3.72 -2.89 -29.14
N PRO A 122 3.02 -3.96 -29.58
CA PRO A 122 1.56 -3.99 -29.57
C PRO A 122 1.00 -3.73 -28.16
N ALA A 123 0.01 -2.83 -28.05
CA ALA A 123 -0.58 -2.42 -26.78
C ALA A 123 -1.09 -3.58 -25.92
N LEU A 124 -1.59 -4.65 -26.54
CA LEU A 124 -2.01 -5.88 -25.85
C LEU A 124 -0.84 -6.58 -25.13
N ILE A 125 0.36 -6.60 -25.72
CA ILE A 125 1.55 -7.21 -25.10
C ILE A 125 2.02 -6.34 -23.92
N ALA A 126 2.01 -5.02 -24.08
CA ALA A 126 2.32 -4.09 -22.99
C ALA A 126 1.34 -4.26 -21.80
N ALA A 127 0.04 -4.34 -22.08
CA ALA A 127 -1.00 -4.59 -21.07
C ALA A 127 -0.84 -5.93 -20.34
N VAL A 128 -0.55 -7.02 -21.06
CA VAL A 128 -0.33 -8.35 -20.47
C VAL A 128 0.91 -8.34 -19.56
N VAL A 129 2.03 -7.78 -20.02
CA VAL A 129 3.27 -7.70 -19.21
C VAL A 129 3.06 -6.83 -17.96
N ALA A 130 2.40 -5.68 -18.10
CA ALA A 130 2.10 -4.80 -16.97
C ALA A 130 1.06 -5.37 -15.99
N SER A 131 0.27 -6.36 -16.39
CA SER A 131 -0.61 -7.09 -15.47
C SER A 131 0.15 -8.05 -14.54
N ILE A 132 1.40 -8.43 -14.87
CA ILE A 132 2.15 -9.43 -14.09
C ILE A 132 2.43 -8.97 -12.65
N PRO A 133 2.97 -7.76 -12.37
CA PRO A 133 3.23 -7.32 -11.00
C PRO A 133 2.01 -7.37 -10.05
N PRO A 134 0.85 -6.75 -10.37
CA PRO A 134 -0.32 -6.83 -9.48
C PRO A 134 -0.92 -8.24 -9.38
N LEU A 135 -0.85 -9.08 -10.43
CA LEU A 135 -1.32 -10.47 -10.35
C LEU A 135 -0.42 -11.35 -9.47
N VAL A 136 0.91 -11.15 -9.51
CA VAL A 136 1.85 -11.84 -8.60
C VAL A 136 1.58 -11.45 -7.15
N LEU A 137 1.34 -10.17 -6.85
CA LEU A 137 0.95 -9.72 -5.51
C LEU A 137 -0.35 -10.38 -5.05
N LEU A 138 -1.38 -10.41 -5.90
CA LEU A 138 -2.67 -11.03 -5.56
C LEU A 138 -2.52 -12.53 -5.25
N ALA A 139 -1.67 -13.24 -6.00
CA ALA A 139 -1.34 -14.63 -5.73
C ALA A 139 -0.60 -14.82 -4.39
N MET A 140 0.37 -13.95 -4.06
CA MET A 140 1.07 -14.00 -2.77
C MET A 140 0.14 -13.67 -1.59
N THR A 141 -0.78 -12.72 -1.74
CA THR A 141 -1.83 -12.44 -0.76
C THR A 141 -2.74 -13.65 -0.55
N HIS A 142 -3.18 -14.30 -1.63
CA HIS A 142 -3.99 -15.52 -1.55
C HIS A 142 -3.27 -16.63 -0.79
N LEU A 143 -2.02 -16.95 -1.17
CA LEU A 143 -1.19 -17.96 -0.48
C LEU A 143 -0.96 -17.61 1.00
N THR A 144 -0.76 -16.33 1.33
CA THR A 144 -0.61 -15.88 2.73
C THR A 144 -1.88 -16.10 3.55
N VAL A 145 -3.06 -15.85 2.96
CA VAL A 145 -4.35 -16.12 3.61
C VAL A 145 -4.58 -17.63 3.78
N GLU A 146 -4.21 -18.46 2.80
CA GLU A 146 -4.32 -19.92 2.91
C GLU A 146 -3.35 -20.53 3.94
N LEU A 147 -2.10 -20.07 3.98
CA LEU A 147 -1.14 -20.46 5.02
C LEU A 147 -1.65 -20.06 6.42
N THR A 148 -2.16 -18.83 6.57
CA THR A 148 -2.75 -18.35 7.84
C THR A 148 -3.98 -19.16 8.26
N ARG A 149 -4.80 -19.59 7.29
CA ARG A 149 -5.95 -20.47 7.54
C ARG A 149 -5.51 -21.85 8.03
N ASN A 150 -4.49 -22.43 7.40
CA ASN A 150 -4.05 -23.81 7.67
C ASN A 150 -3.12 -23.91 8.91
N ALA A 151 -2.46 -22.82 9.30
CA ALA A 151 -1.56 -22.77 10.47
C ALA A 151 -2.29 -22.62 11.82
N THR A 152 -3.63 -22.52 11.84
CA THR A 152 -4.39 -22.42 13.10
C THR A 152 -4.37 -23.78 13.84
N PRO A 153 -3.78 -23.90 15.05
CA PRO A 153 -3.73 -25.18 15.75
C PRO A 153 -5.13 -25.66 16.10
N ARG A 154 -5.43 -26.93 15.79
CA ARG A 154 -6.60 -27.59 16.39
C ARG A 154 -6.37 -27.65 17.90
N PRO A 155 -7.33 -27.23 18.75
CA PRO A 155 -7.22 -27.45 20.19
C PRO A 155 -6.92 -28.92 20.45
N ALA A 156 -5.88 -29.21 21.23
CA ALA A 156 -5.69 -30.57 21.71
C ALA A 156 -6.97 -31.01 22.44
N PRO A 157 -7.44 -32.26 22.26
CA PRO A 157 -8.56 -32.73 23.07
C PRO A 157 -8.15 -32.61 24.52
N THR A 158 -8.88 -31.80 25.29
CA THR A 158 -8.69 -31.72 26.73
C THR A 158 -8.95 -33.12 27.29
N THR A 159 -7.88 -33.84 27.65
CA THR A 159 -7.97 -35.02 28.49
C THR A 159 -8.85 -34.62 29.67
N PRO A 160 -10.00 -35.28 29.91
CA PRO A 160 -10.90 -34.88 30.98
C PRO A 160 -10.12 -34.77 32.28
N ALA A 161 -10.22 -33.61 32.93
CA ALA A 161 -9.66 -33.45 34.26
C ALA A 161 -10.33 -34.49 35.18
N ASP A 162 -9.52 -35.24 35.91
CA ASP A 162 -9.98 -36.26 36.85
C ASP A 162 -10.98 -35.62 37.83
N PRO A 163 -12.24 -36.10 37.93
CA PRO A 163 -13.30 -35.42 38.67
C PRO A 163 -13.16 -35.62 40.19
N ALA A 164 -12.12 -35.02 40.75
CA ALA A 164 -11.62 -35.27 42.10
C ALA A 164 -11.41 -34.00 42.97
N ASP A 165 -12.18 -32.93 42.73
CA ASP A 165 -12.44 -31.90 43.76
C ASP A 165 -13.88 -31.35 43.60
N PRO A 166 -14.78 -31.51 44.59
CA PRO A 166 -16.13 -30.96 44.51
C PRO A 166 -16.10 -29.43 44.64
N PRO A 167 -17.05 -28.70 44.00
CA PRO A 167 -17.04 -27.25 44.03
C PRO A 167 -17.23 -26.72 45.45
N ARG A 168 -16.24 -25.97 45.96
CA ARG A 168 -16.41 -25.20 47.20
C ARG A 168 -17.49 -24.16 46.96
N VAL A 169 -18.59 -24.29 47.71
CA VAL A 169 -19.64 -23.27 47.77
C VAL A 169 -19.02 -21.99 48.34
N TYR A 170 -19.10 -20.90 47.59
CA TYR A 170 -18.79 -19.58 48.11
C TYR A 170 -20.00 -19.07 48.89
N ASP A 171 -19.98 -19.22 50.20
CA ASP A 171 -20.98 -18.62 51.09
C ASP A 171 -20.91 -17.09 51.00
N LEU A 172 -21.87 -16.50 50.28
CA LEU A 172 -22.09 -15.05 50.28
C LEU A 172 -22.79 -14.65 51.59
N PRO A 173 -22.25 -13.69 52.37
CA PRO A 173 -22.91 -13.20 53.58
C PRO A 173 -24.29 -12.62 53.27
N ARG A 174 -25.34 -13.26 53.79
CA ARG A 174 -26.73 -12.79 53.65
C ARG A 174 -27.01 -11.69 54.67
N SER A 175 -26.75 -10.44 54.30
CA SER A 175 -27.37 -9.30 54.97
C SER A 175 -28.80 -9.15 54.46
N ALA A 176 -29.77 -9.43 55.33
CA ALA A 176 -31.18 -9.12 55.13
C ALA A 176 -31.57 -7.89 55.97
N ASP A 177 -32.79 -7.41 55.74
CA ASP A 177 -33.51 -6.41 56.54
C ASP A 177 -32.96 -4.96 56.47
N ALA A 178 -33.79 -3.92 56.38
CA ALA A 178 -35.24 -3.86 56.19
C ALA A 178 -35.68 -2.50 55.59
N HIS A 179 -36.93 -2.47 55.09
CA HIS A 179 -37.89 -1.35 54.93
C HIS A 179 -37.39 0.10 55.11
N ASP A 180 -37.75 1.04 54.23
CA ASP A 180 -39.12 1.58 54.26
C ASP A 180 -39.74 1.98 52.91
N ALA A 181 -41.04 2.32 52.90
CA ALA A 181 -41.81 2.62 51.68
C ALA A 181 -42.56 3.96 51.73
N ALA A 182 -42.59 4.67 50.60
CA ALA A 182 -43.49 5.81 50.37
C ALA A 182 -43.89 5.93 48.90
N THR A 183 -45.17 6.21 48.64
CA THR A 183 -45.77 6.39 47.31
C THR A 183 -45.86 7.87 46.91
N GLY A 184 -45.74 8.17 45.62
CA GLY A 184 -46.04 9.48 45.04
C GLY A 184 -46.32 9.37 43.54
N THR A 185 -47.23 10.18 43.03
CA THR A 185 -47.76 10.16 41.64
C THR A 185 -47.63 11.55 41.02
N GLU A 186 -48.02 11.69 39.74
CA GLU A 186 -48.26 12.95 39.02
C GLU A 186 -46.99 13.70 38.54
N ALA A 187 -47.02 14.54 37.50
CA ALA A 187 -47.80 14.58 36.23
C ALA A 187 -47.20 15.72 35.36
N ASP A 188 -47.50 15.73 34.04
CA ASP A 188 -47.56 16.92 33.17
C ASP A 188 -46.27 17.77 32.95
N ASP A 189 -46.12 18.61 31.93
CA ASP A 189 -46.63 18.61 30.53
C ASP A 189 -45.77 19.60 29.68
N ASP A 190 -46.05 19.65 28.37
CA ASP A 190 -45.83 20.78 27.45
C ASP A 190 -44.38 21.06 26.97
N SER A 191 -44.23 22.11 26.17
CA SER A 191 -43.46 22.05 24.92
C SER A 191 -42.69 23.35 24.58
N GLY A 192 -41.99 23.35 23.45
CA GLY A 192 -41.32 24.53 22.90
C GLY A 192 -40.49 24.20 21.65
N ALA A 193 -40.81 24.83 20.52
CA ALA A 193 -40.18 24.56 19.22
C ALA A 193 -39.64 25.84 18.57
N GLU A 194 -38.44 25.72 17.96
CA GLU A 194 -37.85 26.63 16.95
C GLU A 194 -37.63 28.10 17.43
N ASP A 195 -36.99 29.03 16.72
CA ASP A 195 -36.46 29.11 15.35
C ASP A 195 -35.25 30.08 15.27
N ALA A 196 -34.50 30.07 14.15
CA ALA A 196 -33.64 31.15 13.59
C ALA A 196 -32.48 31.74 14.46
N ALA A 197 -31.40 32.32 13.93
CA ALA A 197 -31.11 32.88 12.59
C ALA A 197 -29.59 32.83 12.26
N ALA A 198 -29.18 33.30 11.07
CA ALA A 198 -27.78 33.25 10.60
C ALA A 198 -27.24 34.60 10.08
N SER A 199 -25.94 34.89 10.32
CA SER A 199 -25.08 35.87 9.62
C SER A 199 -23.65 35.90 10.21
N SER A 200 -22.60 36.46 9.58
CA SER A 200 -22.21 36.62 8.15
C SER A 200 -20.85 37.36 8.05
N VAL A 201 -19.88 36.88 7.22
CA VAL A 201 -18.78 37.65 6.54
C VAL A 201 -17.77 38.43 7.45
N ALA A 202 -16.43 38.31 7.34
CA ALA A 202 -15.55 38.75 6.24
C ALA A 202 -14.07 38.30 6.38
N ALA A 203 -13.20 38.62 5.40
CA ALA A 203 -11.72 38.50 5.44
C ALA A 203 -11.04 39.70 4.72
N PRO A 204 -9.78 40.06 5.06
CA PRO A 204 -8.72 40.16 4.03
C PRO A 204 -7.24 39.86 4.49
N ASP A 205 -6.32 39.76 3.52
CA ASP A 205 -4.86 39.51 3.61
C ASP A 205 -3.98 40.77 3.27
N PRO A 206 -2.62 40.75 3.29
CA PRO A 206 -1.63 40.06 4.16
C PRO A 206 -0.74 41.08 4.96
N PRO A 207 0.51 41.56 4.63
CA PRO A 207 1.61 41.18 3.70
C PRO A 207 3.08 41.16 4.29
N LEU A 208 4.09 40.98 3.41
CA LEU A 208 5.53 41.39 3.46
C LEU A 208 6.62 40.70 4.36
N ALA A 209 7.47 39.90 3.67
CA ALA A 209 8.96 40.03 3.58
C ALA A 209 9.90 39.38 4.67
N PRO A 210 11.25 39.25 4.44
CA PRO A 210 11.95 37.97 4.71
C PRO A 210 13.29 38.03 5.47
N VAL A 211 13.88 36.85 5.79
CA VAL A 211 15.26 36.69 6.30
C VAL A 211 15.97 35.51 5.61
N SER A 212 17.30 35.57 5.46
CA SER A 212 18.17 34.45 5.05
C SER A 212 19.58 34.62 5.63
N THR A 213 20.19 33.52 6.10
CA THR A 213 21.59 33.46 6.57
C THR A 213 22.25 32.14 6.12
N ASP A 214 23.59 32.08 6.13
CA ASP A 214 24.37 31.18 5.28
C ASP A 214 25.07 30.00 6.00
N ARG A 215 25.05 28.86 5.30
CA ARG A 215 26.06 27.77 5.20
C ARG A 215 27.13 27.59 6.31
N MET A 216 27.14 26.38 6.88
CA MET A 216 28.22 25.34 6.85
C MET A 216 27.76 24.17 7.74
N ASP A 217 28.11 22.88 7.58
CA ASP A 217 28.40 22.00 6.42
C ASP A 217 28.22 20.52 6.93
N ALA A 218 28.55 19.37 6.31
CA ALA A 218 29.34 19.02 5.12
C ALA A 218 28.69 17.84 4.33
N ALA A 219 29.42 16.71 4.15
CA ALA A 219 29.12 15.61 3.23
C ALA A 219 29.92 14.33 3.60
N PRO A 220 29.92 13.19 2.84
CA PRO A 220 29.22 12.84 1.59
C PRO A 220 28.48 11.47 1.67
N VAL A 221 27.97 10.76 0.63
CA VAL A 221 28.18 10.77 -0.83
C VAL A 221 26.89 10.46 -1.63
N VAL A 222 26.39 11.43 -2.39
CA VAL A 222 25.94 11.26 -3.80
C VAL A 222 26.26 12.57 -4.53
N ALA A 223 26.78 12.53 -5.76
CA ALA A 223 27.34 13.71 -6.45
C ALA A 223 26.28 14.76 -6.87
N ARG A 224 25.96 15.69 -5.96
CA ARG A 224 25.07 16.83 -6.21
C ARG A 224 25.75 17.87 -7.11
N ARG A 225 25.42 17.89 -8.42
CA ARG A 225 25.95 18.89 -9.38
C ARG A 225 25.79 20.32 -8.83
N SER A 226 26.86 21.11 -8.88
CA SER A 226 26.91 22.50 -8.43
C SER A 226 25.85 23.38 -9.12
N ARG A 227 25.56 24.57 -8.56
CA ARG A 227 24.72 25.59 -9.22
C ARG A 227 25.29 25.91 -10.62
N SER A 228 26.57 26.28 -10.68
CA SER A 228 27.32 26.52 -11.93
C SER A 228 27.25 25.37 -12.94
N GLY A 229 27.34 24.11 -12.50
CA GLY A 229 27.23 22.94 -13.37
C GLY A 229 25.83 22.75 -13.97
N ARG A 230 24.78 23.21 -13.28
CA ARG A 230 23.40 23.21 -13.78
C ARG A 230 23.10 24.42 -14.67
N GLU A 231 23.66 25.58 -14.37
CA GLU A 231 23.60 26.76 -15.24
C GLU A 231 24.31 26.51 -16.58
N ALA A 232 25.50 25.91 -16.57
CA ALA A 232 26.22 25.52 -17.79
C ALA A 232 25.46 24.46 -18.62
N ALA A 233 24.77 23.52 -17.97
CA ALA A 233 23.91 22.56 -18.65
C ALA A 233 22.67 23.22 -19.29
N ARG A 234 22.05 24.21 -18.62
CA ARG A 234 20.96 25.02 -19.18
C ARG A 234 21.43 25.79 -20.42
N ALA A 235 22.59 26.43 -20.37
CA ALA A 235 23.15 27.19 -21.50
C ALA A 235 23.39 26.30 -22.74
N ARG A 236 23.98 25.11 -22.56
CA ARG A 236 24.17 24.14 -23.65
C ARG A 236 22.85 23.60 -24.20
N ALA A 237 21.84 23.38 -23.34
CA ALA A 237 20.52 22.95 -23.78
C ALA A 237 19.82 24.00 -24.67
N LEU A 238 19.91 25.29 -24.31
CA LEU A 238 19.39 26.41 -25.11
C LEU A 238 20.11 26.51 -26.48
N GLU A 239 21.43 26.37 -26.49
CA GLU A 239 22.26 26.39 -27.71
C GLU A 239 21.93 25.22 -28.66
N LEU A 240 21.75 24.00 -28.12
CA LEU A 240 21.34 22.84 -28.92
C LEU A 240 19.92 23.00 -29.46
N HIS A 241 18.99 23.59 -28.68
CA HIS A 241 17.62 23.82 -29.14
C HIS A 241 17.56 24.86 -30.27
N ARG A 242 18.32 25.95 -30.18
CA ARG A 242 18.48 26.93 -31.28
C ARG A 242 19.06 26.32 -32.56
N LYS A 243 19.76 25.18 -32.46
CA LYS A 243 20.26 24.37 -33.58
C LYS A 243 19.28 23.29 -34.07
N GLY A 244 18.01 23.35 -33.67
CA GLY A 244 16.96 22.42 -34.09
C GLY A 244 17.08 21.00 -33.49
N VAL A 245 17.94 20.79 -32.50
CA VAL A 245 18.13 19.46 -31.89
C VAL A 245 16.88 19.07 -31.08
N PRO A 246 16.29 17.87 -31.28
CA PRO A 246 15.08 17.47 -30.59
C PRO A 246 15.30 17.31 -29.08
N LEU A 247 14.33 17.76 -28.27
CA LEU A 247 14.47 17.87 -26.81
C LEU A 247 14.87 16.56 -26.13
N ARG A 248 14.41 15.40 -26.64
CA ARG A 248 14.80 14.07 -26.13
C ARG A 248 16.31 13.79 -26.28
N GLN A 249 16.95 14.30 -27.34
CA GLN A 249 18.39 14.15 -27.56
C GLN A 249 19.22 15.13 -26.72
N ILE A 250 18.69 16.34 -26.46
CA ILE A 250 19.29 17.30 -25.51
C ILE A 250 19.28 16.72 -24.09
N ALA A 251 18.14 16.18 -23.67
CA ALA A 251 17.94 15.54 -22.37
C ALA A 251 18.94 14.40 -22.12
N ALA A 252 19.12 13.51 -23.10
CA ALA A 252 20.08 12.42 -23.04
C ALA A 252 21.54 12.92 -22.92
N ARG A 253 21.92 13.98 -23.65
CA ARG A 253 23.29 14.53 -23.63
C ARG A 253 23.64 15.23 -22.31
N GLU A 254 22.72 16.00 -21.74
CA GLU A 254 22.93 16.71 -20.46
C GLU A 254 22.60 15.85 -19.23
N GLN A 255 22.24 14.58 -19.42
CA GLN A 255 21.81 13.64 -18.37
C GLN A 255 20.73 14.26 -17.46
N VAL A 256 19.66 14.79 -18.06
CA VAL A 256 18.49 15.36 -17.36
C VAL A 256 17.20 14.89 -18.02
N HIS A 257 16.10 14.88 -17.28
CA HIS A 257 14.80 14.46 -17.84
C HIS A 257 14.29 15.46 -18.91
N PRO A 258 13.60 15.03 -19.99
CA PRO A 258 13.10 15.94 -21.03
C PRO A 258 12.22 17.08 -20.51
N THR A 259 11.45 16.87 -19.44
CA THR A 259 10.67 17.93 -18.79
C THR A 259 11.53 19.02 -18.14
N THR A 260 12.75 18.68 -17.70
CA THR A 260 13.73 19.68 -17.20
C THR A 260 14.27 20.53 -18.34
N VAL A 261 14.52 19.94 -19.52
CA VAL A 261 14.89 20.70 -20.73
C VAL A 261 13.74 21.63 -21.14
N GLY A 262 12.50 21.11 -21.24
CA GLY A 262 11.33 21.94 -21.56
C GLY A 262 11.16 23.12 -20.61
N ARG A 263 11.31 22.91 -19.29
CA ARG A 263 11.29 23.98 -18.30
C ARG A 263 12.46 24.97 -18.43
N TRP A 264 13.63 24.55 -18.90
CA TRP A 264 14.76 25.45 -19.15
C TRP A 264 14.57 26.35 -20.37
N LEU A 265 13.87 25.86 -21.40
CA LEU A 265 13.51 26.58 -22.61
C LEU A 265 12.34 27.54 -22.36
N ASN A 266 11.35 27.13 -21.57
CA ASN A 266 10.14 27.91 -21.30
C ASN A 266 10.25 28.84 -20.06
N ALA A 267 11.34 28.78 -19.29
CA ALA A 267 11.53 29.67 -18.15
C ALA A 267 11.94 31.07 -18.66
N PRO A 268 11.13 32.11 -18.42
CA PRO A 268 11.40 33.45 -18.93
C PRO A 268 12.76 33.94 -18.44
N GLU A 269 13.49 34.60 -19.31
CA GLU A 269 14.73 35.26 -18.95
C GLU A 269 14.38 36.43 -18.00
N LEU A 270 15.08 36.50 -16.86
CA LEU A 270 15.03 37.72 -16.04
C LEU A 270 15.65 38.82 -16.89
N ARG A 271 14.80 39.75 -17.30
CA ARG A 271 15.07 40.76 -18.31
C ARG A 271 16.36 41.53 -18.00
N GLN A 272 17.14 41.81 -19.03
CA GLN A 272 18.29 42.72 -18.97
C GLN A 272 17.83 44.18 -18.83
N ASP A 273 17.23 44.52 -17.68
CA ASP A 273 16.98 45.90 -17.24
C ASP A 273 17.97 46.26 -16.11
N GLY A 274 19.25 46.09 -16.42
CA GLY A 274 20.40 46.66 -15.70
C GLY A 274 21.29 47.44 -16.68
N ALA A 275 20.68 47.99 -17.72
CA ALA A 275 21.31 48.86 -18.69
C ALA A 275 21.32 50.30 -18.17
N ASP A 276 22.36 51.04 -18.54
CA ASP A 276 22.68 52.34 -17.98
C ASP A 276 21.56 53.38 -18.18
N HIS A 277 21.34 54.20 -17.15
CA HIS A 277 20.67 55.50 -17.24
C HIS A 277 21.61 56.53 -16.62
N ASP A 278 21.91 57.58 -17.40
CA ASP A 278 22.70 58.76 -17.01
C ASP A 278 22.01 59.60 -15.90
#